data_AF-A0A850YVQ4-F1
#
_entry.id   AF-A0A850YVQ4-F1
#
_cell.length_a   1.000
_cell.length_b   1.000
_cell.length_c   1.000
_cell.angle_alpha   90.00
_cell.angle_beta   90.00
_cell.angle_gamma   90.00
#
_symmetry.space_group_name_H-M   'P 1'
#
loop_
_entity.id
_entity.type
_entity.pdbx_description
1 polymer ?
#
loop_
_entity_poly.entity_id
_entity_poly.type
_entity_poly.pdbx_seq_one_letter_code
_entity_poly.pdbx_strand_id
1 'polypeptide(L)'
;QVSPEQVILSHSPLQLFSQFHQRCMLVAGQGPLEENAYNLGFKHVVTIEALRKAYPLLDMVDLSRRPKQLPPPTTGFPTIEGVILFGEPVRWETSLQLITDVLLSNGNPGAELQDIPYPHLPILACNMDLLWMAEAKMPRFGHGTFLLCLESIYKKVTGKELKYEALIGKPSPVTYHYAQFLIQQQAQKQGWKAPIQRLYAVGDNPMSDIYGANLYNSYLQSARHNQAQGGLKRSPQAAIPQAGVSLELRNDCSSSVESCESILVCTGVYSHDGAKRREAQGEEAVFHGHRDFCFDPSLLEASHIVQDVDDAVQLAFKKENWS
;
A
#
# COMPACT_ATOMS: atom_id res chain seq x y z
N GLN A 1 -25.28 1.71 -8.95
CA GLN A 1 -24.49 0.46 -8.87
C GLN A 1 -23.03 0.81 -9.08
N VAL A 2 -22.11 0.35 -8.23
CA VAL A 2 -20.67 0.61 -8.38
C VAL A 2 -20.07 -0.46 -9.31
N SER A 3 -19.41 -0.05 -10.39
CA SER A 3 -18.73 -0.97 -11.30
C SER A 3 -17.32 -1.31 -10.80
N PRO A 4 -16.75 -2.49 -11.14
CA PRO A 4 -15.39 -2.85 -10.74
C PRO A 4 -14.32 -1.83 -11.18
N GLU A 5 -14.55 -1.14 -12.30
CA GLU A 5 -13.65 -0.10 -12.83
C GLU A 5 -13.61 1.17 -11.96
N GLN A 6 -14.57 1.32 -11.05
CA GLN A 6 -14.66 2.41 -10.07
C GLN A 6 -14.01 2.06 -8.73
N VAL A 7 -13.52 0.83 -8.58
CA VAL A 7 -12.94 0.35 -7.32
C VAL A 7 -11.44 0.22 -7.49
N ILE A 8 -10.70 0.88 -6.60
CA ILE A 8 -9.25 0.76 -6.49
C ILE A 8 -8.97 0.11 -5.16
N LEU A 9 -8.43 -1.09 -5.21
CA LEU A 9 -7.93 -1.78 -4.03
C LEU A 9 -6.47 -1.41 -3.81
N SER A 10 -6.01 -1.64 -2.58
CA SER A 10 -4.64 -1.38 -2.13
C SER A 10 -3.57 -1.94 -3.09
N HIS A 11 -3.88 -3.08 -3.71
CA HIS A 11 -3.01 -3.80 -4.64
C HIS A 11 -3.23 -3.52 -6.12
N SER A 12 -4.28 -2.77 -6.51
CA SER A 12 -4.57 -2.45 -7.90
C SER A 12 -3.39 -1.80 -8.65
N PRO A 13 -2.58 -0.92 -8.03
CA PRO A 13 -1.42 -0.34 -8.70
C PRO A 13 -0.37 -1.36 -9.17
N LEU A 14 -0.35 -2.60 -8.65
CA LEU A 14 0.58 -3.64 -9.11
C LEU A 14 0.41 -4.03 -10.59
N GLN A 15 -0.69 -3.64 -11.24
CA GLN A 15 -0.81 -3.75 -12.70
C GLN A 15 0.32 -3.02 -13.45
N LEU A 16 0.87 -1.96 -12.85
CA LEU A 16 1.95 -1.17 -13.43
C LEU A 16 3.34 -1.82 -13.23
N PHE A 17 3.42 -2.86 -12.40
CA PHE A 17 4.68 -3.48 -11.95
C PHE A 17 5.07 -4.66 -12.83
N SER A 18 5.01 -4.45 -14.15
CA SER A 18 5.21 -5.49 -15.18
C SER A 18 6.56 -6.21 -15.10
N GLN A 19 7.59 -5.55 -14.56
CA GLN A 19 8.92 -6.12 -14.32
C GLN A 19 8.92 -7.30 -13.32
N PHE A 20 7.88 -7.44 -12.50
CA PHE A 20 7.69 -8.56 -11.57
C PHE A 20 6.68 -9.60 -12.06
N HIS A 21 5.92 -9.33 -13.13
CA HIS A 21 4.81 -10.20 -13.54
C HIS A 21 5.25 -11.59 -14.00
N GLN A 22 6.48 -11.74 -14.50
CA GLN A 22 7.04 -13.02 -14.94
C GLN A 22 7.81 -13.76 -13.84
N ARG A 23 8.03 -13.13 -12.67
CA ARG A 23 8.75 -13.75 -11.56
C ARG A 23 7.82 -14.65 -10.74
N CYS A 24 8.37 -15.69 -10.12
CA CYS A 24 7.63 -16.52 -9.18
C CYS A 24 7.50 -15.80 -7.83
N MET A 25 6.31 -15.24 -7.55
CA MET A 25 6.08 -14.42 -6.36
C MET A 25 5.40 -15.21 -5.25
N LEU A 26 5.94 -15.14 -4.03
CA LEU A 26 5.20 -15.57 -2.84
C LEU A 26 4.16 -14.52 -2.49
N VAL A 27 2.89 -14.91 -2.39
CA VAL A 27 1.78 -14.01 -2.06
C VAL A 27 1.25 -14.28 -0.65
N ALA A 28 1.09 -13.22 0.13
CA ALA A 28 0.53 -13.26 1.48
C ALA A 28 -0.60 -12.23 1.65
N GLY A 29 -1.65 -12.62 2.37
CA GLY A 29 -2.80 -11.78 2.68
C GLY A 29 -4.07 -12.59 2.88
N GLN A 30 -5.22 -11.94 2.67
CA GLN A 30 -6.55 -12.55 2.76
C GLN A 30 -7.28 -12.49 1.41
N GLY A 31 -8.29 -13.36 1.24
CA GLY A 31 -9.11 -13.43 0.03
C GLY A 31 -8.52 -14.30 -1.08
N PRO A 32 -9.00 -14.16 -2.33
CA PRO A 32 -8.58 -14.98 -3.46
C PRO A 32 -7.23 -14.52 -4.02
N LEU A 33 -6.14 -14.77 -3.27
CA LEU A 33 -4.80 -14.22 -3.55
C LEU A 33 -4.28 -14.53 -4.95
N GLU A 34 -4.46 -15.77 -5.41
CA GLU A 34 -4.00 -16.21 -6.73
C GLU A 34 -4.76 -15.49 -7.84
N GLU A 35 -6.09 -15.47 -7.75
CA GLU A 35 -6.96 -14.76 -8.70
C GLU A 35 -6.62 -13.27 -8.76
N ASN A 36 -6.46 -12.63 -7.60
CA ASN A 36 -6.05 -11.23 -7.51
C ASN A 36 -4.71 -11.02 -8.23
N ALA A 37 -3.70 -11.85 -7.97
CA ALA A 37 -2.40 -11.72 -8.64
C ALA A 37 -2.49 -11.94 -10.16
N TYR A 38 -3.25 -12.94 -10.62
CA TYR A 38 -3.44 -13.20 -12.04
C TYR A 38 -4.15 -12.03 -12.76
N ASN A 39 -5.18 -11.46 -12.12
CA ASN A 39 -5.91 -10.29 -12.63
C ASN A 39 -5.02 -9.03 -12.71
N LEU A 40 -3.96 -8.96 -11.89
CA LEU A 40 -2.98 -7.88 -11.93
C LEU A 40 -1.85 -8.10 -12.95
N GLY A 41 -1.76 -9.29 -13.56
CA GLY A 41 -0.80 -9.62 -14.61
C GLY A 41 0.28 -10.62 -14.22
N PHE A 42 0.44 -10.95 -12.94
CA PHE A 42 1.41 -11.95 -12.48
C PHE A 42 1.11 -13.33 -13.07
N LYS A 43 2.15 -14.07 -13.47
CA LYS A 43 2.01 -15.38 -14.13
C LYS A 43 2.34 -16.55 -13.22
N HIS A 44 3.21 -16.34 -12.24
CA HIS A 44 3.71 -17.37 -11.35
C HIS A 44 3.57 -16.90 -9.91
N VAL A 45 2.68 -17.56 -9.16
CA VAL A 45 2.43 -17.24 -7.76
C VAL A 45 2.42 -18.49 -6.91
N VAL A 46 2.91 -18.33 -5.68
CA VAL A 46 2.91 -19.34 -4.64
C VAL A 46 2.25 -18.72 -3.42
N THR A 47 1.29 -19.39 -2.80
CA THR A 47 0.68 -18.92 -1.56
C THR A 47 1.46 -19.39 -0.33
N ILE A 48 1.31 -18.71 0.80
CA ILE A 48 1.83 -19.15 2.10
C ILE A 48 1.39 -20.60 2.41
N GLU A 49 0.15 -20.96 2.09
CA GLU A 49 -0.37 -22.31 2.31
C GLU A 49 0.28 -23.36 1.39
N ALA A 50 0.56 -23.01 0.12
CA ALA A 50 1.30 -23.88 -0.79
C ALA A 50 2.74 -24.11 -0.30
N LEU A 51 3.43 -23.05 0.14
CA LEU A 51 4.76 -23.13 0.72
C LEU A 51 4.78 -24.00 1.99
N ARG A 52 3.82 -23.79 2.89
CA ARG A 52 3.64 -24.60 4.10
C ARG A 52 3.43 -26.07 3.79
N LYS A 53 2.59 -26.40 2.81
CA LYS A 53 2.35 -27.79 2.38
C LYS A 53 3.60 -28.44 1.79
N ALA A 54 4.38 -27.67 1.03
CA ALA A 54 5.61 -28.15 0.43
C ALA A 54 6.73 -28.34 1.46
N TYR A 55 6.81 -27.48 2.47
CA TYR A 55 7.82 -27.51 3.53
C TYR A 55 7.19 -27.48 4.93
N PRO A 56 6.48 -28.55 5.33
CA PRO A 56 5.70 -28.58 6.57
C PRO A 56 6.54 -28.48 7.85
N LEU A 57 7.85 -28.74 7.79
CA LEU A 57 8.78 -28.58 8.92
C LEU A 57 9.21 -27.12 9.14
N LEU A 58 8.86 -26.19 8.25
CA LEU A 58 9.13 -24.76 8.47
C LEU A 58 8.05 -24.09 9.33
N ASP A 59 6.79 -24.54 9.25
CA ASP A 59 5.70 -24.02 10.07
C ASP A 59 5.55 -24.80 11.38
N MET A 60 6.61 -24.82 12.18
CA MET A 60 6.57 -25.44 13.50
C MET A 60 6.01 -24.49 14.56
N VAL A 61 5.77 -23.22 14.25
CA VAL A 61 5.14 -22.28 15.20
C VAL A 61 3.66 -22.59 15.44
N ASP A 62 2.99 -23.20 14.46
CA ASP A 62 1.63 -23.70 14.62
C ASP A 62 1.56 -25.16 15.09
N LEU A 63 1.40 -25.36 16.39
CA LEU A 63 1.24 -26.67 17.01
C LEU A 63 0.12 -27.53 16.40
N SER A 64 -0.98 -26.92 15.95
CA SER A 64 -2.17 -27.64 15.49
C SER A 64 -1.98 -28.29 14.11
N ARG A 65 -1.13 -27.73 13.26
CA ARG A 65 -0.85 -28.23 11.90
C ARG A 65 0.53 -28.89 11.75
N ARG A 66 1.28 -29.10 12.85
CA ARG A 66 2.56 -29.81 12.78
C ARG A 66 2.39 -31.22 12.21
N PRO A 67 3.30 -31.69 11.34
CA PRO A 67 3.25 -33.06 10.85
C PRO A 67 3.52 -34.05 11.99
N LYS A 68 2.73 -35.13 12.05
CA LYS A 68 2.88 -36.20 13.07
C LYS A 68 4.01 -37.18 12.75
N GLN A 69 4.46 -37.18 11.49
CA GLN A 69 5.51 -38.06 10.96
C GLN A 69 6.47 -37.22 10.14
N LEU A 70 7.69 -37.71 9.93
CA LEU A 70 8.65 -37.03 9.08
C LEU A 70 8.12 -36.99 7.63
N PRO A 71 7.92 -35.79 7.06
CA PRO A 71 7.45 -35.66 5.69
C PRO A 71 8.57 -36.03 4.70
N PRO A 72 8.24 -36.50 3.50
CA PRO A 72 9.23 -36.78 2.47
C PRO A 72 9.94 -35.48 2.04
N PRO A 73 11.17 -35.56 1.49
CA PRO A 73 11.86 -34.40 0.94
C PRO A 73 11.04 -33.71 -0.15
N THR A 74 11.02 -32.38 -0.12
CA THR A 74 10.36 -31.56 -1.13
C THR A 74 11.14 -31.64 -2.45
N THR A 75 10.44 -31.89 -3.56
CA THR A 75 11.03 -31.93 -4.91
C THR A 75 10.19 -31.10 -5.87
N GLY A 76 10.85 -30.36 -6.77
CA GLY A 76 10.18 -29.60 -7.84
C GLY A 76 9.38 -28.37 -7.39
N PHE A 77 9.57 -27.88 -6.16
CA PHE A 77 8.96 -26.63 -5.74
C PHE A 77 9.68 -25.44 -6.43
N PRO A 78 8.95 -24.47 -6.99
CA PRO A 78 9.57 -23.36 -7.72
C PRO A 78 10.38 -22.47 -6.78
N THR A 79 11.52 -21.96 -7.27
CA THR A 79 12.29 -20.93 -6.56
C THR A 79 11.46 -19.65 -6.50
N ILE A 80 11.30 -19.10 -5.29
CA ILE A 80 10.59 -17.84 -5.09
C ILE A 80 11.56 -16.67 -5.40
N GLU A 81 11.10 -15.69 -6.17
CA GLU A 81 11.92 -14.58 -6.66
C GLU A 81 11.50 -13.22 -6.09
N GLY A 82 10.49 -13.20 -5.23
CA GLY A 82 9.97 -12.00 -4.57
C GLY A 82 8.76 -12.30 -3.70
N VAL A 83 8.35 -11.31 -2.90
CA VAL A 83 7.20 -11.42 -1.99
C VAL A 83 6.22 -10.28 -2.28
N ILE A 84 4.93 -10.61 -2.38
CA ILE A 84 3.82 -9.66 -2.44
C ILE A 84 2.99 -9.78 -1.18
N LEU A 85 2.87 -8.67 -0.46
CA LEU A 85 2.04 -8.54 0.73
C LEU A 85 0.78 -7.77 0.34
N PHE A 86 -0.28 -8.50 -0.04
CA PHE A 86 -1.56 -7.91 -0.47
C PHE A 86 -2.34 -7.27 0.68
N GLY A 87 -2.17 -7.80 1.88
CA GLY A 87 -2.93 -7.49 3.09
C GLY A 87 -2.46 -8.39 4.24
N GLU A 88 -2.93 -8.16 5.45
CA GLU A 88 -2.48 -8.92 6.62
C GLU A 88 -3.01 -10.36 6.51
N PRO A 89 -2.14 -11.39 6.56
CA PRO A 89 -2.60 -12.76 6.50
C PRO A 89 -3.32 -13.15 7.80
N VAL A 90 -4.11 -14.21 7.76
CA VAL A 90 -4.50 -14.92 8.99
C VAL A 90 -3.29 -15.75 9.45
N ARG A 91 -3.08 -15.89 10.76
CA ARG A 91 -1.95 -16.63 11.35
C ARG A 91 -0.60 -15.97 11.09
N TRP A 92 -0.41 -14.86 11.80
CA TRP A 92 0.78 -14.04 11.64
C TRP A 92 2.04 -14.83 11.99
N GLU A 93 2.00 -15.70 13.00
CA GLU A 93 3.11 -16.55 13.40
C GLU A 93 3.66 -17.36 12.21
N THR A 94 2.79 -18.07 11.49
CA THR A 94 3.17 -18.88 10.32
C THR A 94 3.68 -17.99 9.20
N SER A 95 2.98 -16.90 8.89
CA SER A 95 3.33 -16.05 7.76
C SER A 95 4.64 -15.31 7.99
N LEU A 96 4.88 -14.79 9.19
CA LEU A 96 6.12 -14.12 9.58
C LEU A 96 7.30 -15.09 9.51
N GLN A 97 7.14 -16.32 10.02
CA GLN A 97 8.17 -17.37 9.95
C GLN A 97 8.51 -17.68 8.48
N LEU A 98 7.51 -18.07 7.68
CA LEU A 98 7.74 -18.54 6.31
C LEU A 98 8.24 -17.44 5.37
N ILE A 99 7.77 -16.20 5.51
CA ILE A 99 8.29 -15.06 4.74
C ILE A 99 9.74 -14.80 5.13
N THR A 100 10.06 -14.82 6.42
CA THR A 100 11.45 -14.66 6.88
C THR A 100 12.35 -15.76 6.31
N ASP A 101 11.94 -17.03 6.39
CA ASP A 101 12.71 -18.16 5.84
C ASP A 101 12.97 -18.00 4.33
N VAL A 102 11.98 -17.55 3.57
CA VAL A 102 12.12 -17.27 2.13
C VAL A 102 13.12 -16.15 1.86
N LEU A 103 13.09 -15.08 2.65
CA LEU A 103 14.03 -13.96 2.52
C LEU A 103 15.46 -14.39 2.88
N LEU A 104 15.64 -15.18 3.94
CA LEU A 104 16.95 -15.65 4.40
C LEU A 104 17.56 -16.69 3.46
N SER A 105 16.74 -17.52 2.82
CA SER A 105 17.17 -18.58 1.90
C SER A 105 17.26 -18.16 0.45
N ASN A 106 17.08 -16.86 0.16
CA ASN A 106 17.02 -16.32 -1.20
C ASN A 106 16.05 -17.10 -2.11
N GLY A 107 14.88 -17.47 -1.57
CA GLY A 107 13.81 -18.10 -2.35
C GLY A 107 13.76 -19.63 -2.32
N ASN A 108 14.70 -20.28 -1.64
CA ASN A 108 14.75 -21.74 -1.54
C ASN A 108 14.89 -22.20 -0.07
N PRO A 109 13.79 -22.22 0.71
CA PRO A 109 13.87 -22.49 2.14
C PRO A 109 14.13 -23.96 2.49
N GLY A 110 14.26 -24.84 1.49
CA GLY A 110 14.72 -26.22 1.67
C GLY A 110 16.24 -26.38 1.60
N ALA A 111 16.97 -25.36 1.16
CA ALA A 111 18.44 -25.39 1.07
C ALA A 111 19.09 -25.08 2.42
N GLU A 112 20.32 -25.58 2.61
CA GLU A 112 21.14 -25.17 3.74
C GLU A 112 21.47 -23.67 3.64
N LEU A 113 21.26 -22.95 4.74
CA LEU A 113 21.58 -21.53 4.83
C LEU A 113 23.11 -21.35 4.80
N GLN A 114 23.61 -20.61 3.81
CA GLN A 114 25.00 -20.19 3.74
C GLN A 114 25.12 -18.75 4.27
N ASP A 115 25.12 -17.77 3.37
CA ASP A 115 25.14 -16.34 3.68
C ASP A 115 23.74 -15.74 3.58
N ILE A 116 23.40 -14.85 4.52
CA ILE A 116 22.13 -14.12 4.49
C ILE A 116 22.19 -13.07 3.37
N PRO A 117 21.39 -13.22 2.29
CA PRO A 117 21.42 -12.32 1.14
C PRO A 117 21.08 -10.89 1.56
N TYR A 118 21.79 -9.91 0.99
CA TYR A 118 21.44 -8.51 1.16
C TYR A 118 21.88 -7.65 -0.04
N PRO A 119 20.98 -6.88 -0.67
CA PRO A 119 19.54 -6.82 -0.39
C PRO A 119 18.89 -8.21 -0.54
N HIS A 120 17.89 -8.49 0.29
CA HIS A 120 17.08 -9.70 0.21
C HIS A 120 16.17 -9.65 -1.03
N LEU A 121 15.39 -10.70 -1.29
CA LEU A 121 14.41 -10.73 -2.38
C LEU A 121 13.47 -9.51 -2.32
N PRO A 122 13.01 -8.97 -3.48
CA PRO A 122 12.15 -7.80 -3.53
C PRO A 122 10.81 -8.06 -2.81
N ILE A 123 10.37 -7.07 -2.05
CA ILE A 123 9.09 -7.10 -1.33
C ILE A 123 8.21 -5.95 -1.85
N LEU A 124 6.99 -6.29 -2.26
CA LEU A 124 5.95 -5.35 -2.68
C LEU A 124 4.84 -5.37 -1.61
N ALA A 125 4.70 -4.30 -0.82
CA ALA A 125 3.65 -4.21 0.19
C ALA A 125 2.52 -3.28 -0.25
N CYS A 126 1.28 -3.75 -0.10
CA CYS A 126 0.14 -3.11 -0.76
C CYS A 126 -0.65 -2.13 0.11
N ASN A 127 -0.52 -2.21 1.43
CA ASN A 127 -1.25 -1.36 2.36
C ASN A 127 -0.34 -1.02 3.54
N MET A 128 -0.31 0.23 3.97
CA MET A 128 0.55 0.68 5.07
C MET A 128 -0.21 1.08 6.32
N ASP A 129 -1.55 0.98 6.30
CA ASP A 129 -2.38 1.42 7.41
C ASP A 129 -2.07 0.60 8.67
N LEU A 130 -1.56 1.29 9.69
CA LEU A 130 -1.31 0.68 10.99
C LEU A 130 -2.64 0.23 11.63
N LEU A 131 -3.68 1.07 11.49
CA LEU A 131 -5.00 0.89 12.08
C LEU A 131 -6.10 1.16 11.05
N TRP A 132 -7.23 0.49 11.20
CA TRP A 132 -8.45 0.72 10.40
C TRP A 132 -9.71 0.59 11.27
N MET A 133 -10.83 1.16 10.82
CA MET A 133 -12.11 1.03 11.53
C MET A 133 -12.96 -0.11 11.01
N ALA A 134 -13.25 -1.06 11.90
CA ALA A 134 -14.22 -2.13 11.71
C ALA A 134 -15.51 -1.81 12.50
N GLU A 135 -16.39 -2.80 12.68
CA GLU A 135 -17.64 -2.68 13.44
C GLU A 135 -17.43 -2.43 14.93
N ALA A 136 -16.23 -2.72 15.45
CA ALA A 136 -15.87 -2.44 16.83
C ALA A 136 -15.64 -0.95 17.07
N LYS A 137 -15.98 -0.47 18.27
CA LYS A 137 -15.78 0.95 18.68
C LYS A 137 -14.31 1.41 18.66
N MET A 138 -13.37 0.47 18.74
CA MET A 138 -11.93 0.75 18.75
C MET A 138 -11.31 0.31 17.42
N PRO A 139 -10.39 1.09 16.82
CA PRO A 139 -9.68 0.70 15.60
C PRO A 139 -9.01 -0.67 15.74
N ARG A 140 -8.96 -1.45 14.65
CA ARG A 140 -8.31 -2.76 14.56
C ARG A 140 -6.94 -2.60 13.91
N PHE A 141 -6.03 -3.55 14.16
CA PHE A 141 -4.74 -3.59 13.47
C PHE A 141 -4.94 -3.83 11.97
N GLY A 142 -4.28 -3.02 11.15
CA GLY A 142 -4.20 -3.19 9.70
C GLY A 142 -2.87 -3.79 9.27
N HIS A 143 -2.66 -3.81 7.95
CA HIS A 143 -1.44 -4.37 7.35
C HIS A 143 -0.15 -3.71 7.85
N GLY A 144 -0.17 -2.41 8.14
CA GLY A 144 1.00 -1.70 8.66
C GLY A 144 1.52 -2.29 9.98
N THR A 145 0.66 -2.87 10.80
CA THR A 145 1.10 -3.57 12.02
C THR A 145 1.80 -4.89 11.69
N PHE A 146 1.33 -5.61 10.67
CA PHE A 146 2.02 -6.81 10.17
C PHE A 146 3.40 -6.47 9.60
N LEU A 147 3.51 -5.38 8.82
CA LEU A 147 4.78 -4.87 8.30
C LEU A 147 5.76 -4.54 9.42
N LEU A 148 5.30 -3.80 10.44
CA LEU A 148 6.10 -3.47 11.63
C LEU A 148 6.65 -4.73 12.33
N CYS A 149 5.84 -5.78 12.47
CA CYS A 149 6.28 -7.05 13.03
C CYS A 149 7.34 -7.72 12.16
N LEU A 150 7.09 -7.85 10.85
CA LEU A 150 8.01 -8.48 9.90
C LEU A 150 9.37 -7.77 9.88
N GLU A 151 9.35 -6.44 9.80
CA GLU A 151 10.53 -5.59 9.87
C GLU A 151 11.34 -5.78 11.15
N SER A 152 10.65 -5.77 12.30
CA SER A 152 11.27 -5.90 13.60
C SER A 152 11.92 -7.27 13.77
N ILE A 153 11.24 -8.32 13.35
CA ILE A 153 11.75 -9.70 13.37
C ILE A 153 12.95 -9.81 12.44
N TYR A 154 12.84 -9.37 11.18
CA TYR A 154 13.93 -9.44 10.21
C TYR A 154 15.18 -8.72 10.72
N LYS A 155 15.04 -7.51 11.28
CA LYS A 155 16.14 -6.75 11.87
C LYS A 155 16.75 -7.46 13.07
N LYS A 156 15.94 -8.04 13.95
CA LYS A 156 16.44 -8.77 15.13
C LYS A 156 17.15 -10.07 14.79
N VAL A 157 16.72 -10.75 13.73
CA VAL A 157 17.33 -12.01 13.27
C VAL A 157 18.60 -11.76 12.46
N THR A 158 18.63 -10.72 11.61
CA THR A 158 19.72 -10.53 10.64
C THR A 158 20.67 -9.39 10.97
N GLY A 159 20.27 -8.47 11.86
CA GLY A 159 20.95 -7.19 12.08
C GLY A 159 20.80 -6.17 10.93
N LYS A 160 20.05 -6.49 9.88
CA LYS A 160 19.88 -5.66 8.67
C LYS A 160 18.45 -5.12 8.59
N GLU A 161 18.28 -3.95 7.98
CA GLU A 161 16.94 -3.41 7.73
C GLU A 161 16.23 -4.17 6.61
N LEU A 162 14.94 -4.48 6.80
CA LEU A 162 14.08 -4.95 5.73
C LEU A 162 13.78 -3.79 4.76
N LYS A 163 13.93 -4.04 3.46
CA LYS A 163 13.76 -3.07 2.38
C LYS A 163 12.58 -3.43 1.50
N TYR A 164 11.74 -2.45 1.19
CA TYR A 164 10.66 -2.62 0.23
C TYR A 164 11.09 -2.12 -1.13
N GLU A 165 10.81 -2.91 -2.15
CA GLU A 165 10.98 -2.50 -3.54
C GLU A 165 9.80 -1.60 -3.96
N ALA A 166 8.63 -1.86 -3.39
CA ALA A 166 7.46 -1.00 -3.53
C ALA A 166 6.62 -0.97 -2.25
N LEU A 167 6.23 0.25 -1.85
CA LEU A 167 5.16 0.49 -0.88
C LEU A 167 4.03 1.21 -1.61
N ILE A 168 2.97 0.47 -1.89
CA ILE A 168 1.77 0.98 -2.55
C ILE A 168 0.60 1.00 -1.56
N GLY A 169 -0.55 1.48 -2.01
CA GLY A 169 -1.64 1.89 -1.11
C GLY A 169 -1.42 3.30 -0.60
N LYS A 170 -2.42 3.87 0.08
CA LYS A 170 -2.29 5.19 0.70
C LYS A 170 -1.27 5.11 1.86
N PRO A 171 -0.45 6.14 2.11
CA PRO A 171 -0.43 7.46 1.46
C PRO A 171 0.47 7.57 0.21
N SER A 172 0.86 6.45 -0.43
CA SER A 172 1.77 6.48 -1.59
C SER A 172 1.21 7.29 -2.76
N PRO A 173 1.98 8.26 -3.33
CA PRO A 173 1.56 9.04 -4.50
C PRO A 173 1.22 8.19 -5.72
N VAL A 174 1.84 7.01 -5.86
CA VAL A 174 1.56 6.06 -6.95
C VAL A 174 0.09 5.65 -6.95
N THR A 175 -0.52 5.48 -5.77
CA THR A 175 -1.93 5.13 -5.62
C THR A 175 -2.84 6.23 -6.14
N TYR A 176 -2.55 7.49 -5.80
CA TYR A 176 -3.31 8.65 -6.26
C TYR A 176 -3.14 8.90 -7.76
N HIS A 177 -1.94 8.67 -8.27
CA HIS A 177 -1.66 8.81 -9.69
C HIS A 177 -2.41 7.74 -10.52
N TYR A 178 -2.42 6.49 -10.05
CA TYR A 178 -3.23 5.43 -10.65
C TYR A 178 -4.74 5.73 -10.54
N ALA A 179 -5.19 6.31 -9.42
CA ALA A 179 -6.58 6.74 -9.28
C ALA A 179 -6.96 7.83 -10.27
N GLN A 180 -6.13 8.86 -10.44
CA GLN A 180 -6.33 9.88 -11.45
C GLN A 180 -6.45 9.28 -12.85
N PHE A 181 -5.56 8.35 -13.22
CA PHE A 181 -5.62 7.67 -14.51
C PHE A 181 -6.95 6.94 -14.71
N LEU A 182 -7.43 6.20 -13.71
CA LEU A 182 -8.71 5.50 -13.82
C LEU A 182 -9.91 6.45 -13.91
N ILE A 183 -9.93 7.55 -13.13
CA ILE A 183 -10.99 8.56 -13.21
C ILE A 183 -11.02 9.19 -14.62
N GLN A 184 -9.86 9.47 -15.22
CA GLN A 184 -9.77 9.96 -16.61
C GLN A 184 -10.34 8.95 -17.61
N GLN A 185 -9.99 7.66 -17.48
CA GLN A 185 -10.53 6.61 -18.35
C GLN A 185 -12.06 6.50 -18.22
N GLN A 186 -12.60 6.63 -17.00
CA GLN A 186 -14.05 6.64 -16.79
C GLN A 186 -14.72 7.86 -17.41
N ALA A 187 -14.15 9.06 -17.24
CA ALA A 187 -14.68 10.28 -17.85
C ALA A 187 -14.74 10.16 -19.39
N GLN A 188 -13.70 9.61 -20.01
CA GLN A 188 -13.67 9.34 -21.45
C GLN A 188 -14.76 8.35 -21.87
N LYS A 189 -14.94 7.24 -21.13
CA LYS A 189 -16.00 6.26 -21.41
C LYS A 189 -17.41 6.87 -21.31
N GLN A 190 -17.61 7.82 -20.40
CA GLN A 190 -18.88 8.56 -20.25
C GLN A 190 -19.05 9.67 -21.31
N GLY A 191 -18.06 9.90 -22.18
CA GLY A 191 -18.09 10.97 -23.16
C GLY A 191 -17.88 12.37 -22.57
N TRP A 192 -17.39 12.48 -21.34
CA TRP A 192 -17.07 13.75 -20.70
C TRP A 192 -15.78 14.32 -21.31
N LYS A 193 -15.96 15.35 -22.14
CA LYS A 193 -14.84 15.98 -22.89
C LYS A 193 -14.07 17.01 -22.07
N ALA A 194 -14.69 17.52 -21.00
CA ALA A 194 -14.04 18.51 -20.15
C ALA A 194 -12.93 17.83 -19.33
N PRO A 195 -11.74 18.45 -19.22
CA PRO A 195 -10.69 17.93 -18.37
C PRO A 195 -11.12 17.89 -16.91
N ILE A 196 -10.67 16.87 -16.19
CA ILE A 196 -10.78 16.85 -14.72
C ILE A 196 -9.75 17.84 -14.18
N GLN A 197 -10.23 18.87 -13.48
CA GLN A 197 -9.40 19.93 -12.89
C GLN A 197 -9.12 19.70 -11.41
N ARG A 198 -10.07 19.17 -10.65
CA ARG A 198 -9.93 19.01 -9.19
C ARG A 198 -10.30 17.60 -8.77
N LEU A 199 -9.53 17.05 -7.85
CA LEU A 199 -9.82 15.79 -7.18
C LEU A 199 -10.20 16.10 -5.73
N TYR A 200 -11.23 15.44 -5.22
CA TYR A 200 -11.62 15.49 -3.82
C TYR A 200 -11.38 14.12 -3.20
N ALA A 201 -10.40 14.02 -2.32
CA ALA A 201 -10.07 12.82 -1.58
C ALA A 201 -10.79 12.83 -0.24
N VAL A 202 -11.86 12.05 -0.15
CA VAL A 202 -12.68 11.93 1.07
C VAL A 202 -12.27 10.69 1.84
N GLY A 203 -11.93 10.83 3.12
CA GLY A 203 -11.52 9.70 3.95
C GLY A 203 -11.50 10.01 5.44
N ASP A 204 -11.32 8.98 6.26
CA ASP A 204 -11.45 9.05 7.71
C ASP A 204 -10.11 8.93 8.44
N ASN A 205 -9.02 8.59 7.73
CA ASN A 205 -7.72 8.37 8.33
C ASN A 205 -6.73 9.49 7.96
N PRO A 206 -6.35 10.38 8.91
CA PRO A 206 -5.41 11.47 8.65
C PRO A 206 -4.07 11.01 8.11
N MET A 207 -3.54 9.88 8.58
CA MET A 207 -2.22 9.35 8.20
C MET A 207 -2.19 8.67 6.83
N SER A 208 -3.37 8.42 6.22
CA SER A 208 -3.51 7.64 5.00
C SER A 208 -4.21 8.46 3.91
N ASP A 209 -5.48 8.81 4.14
CA ASP A 209 -6.30 9.57 3.21
C ASP A 209 -5.79 11.00 3.07
N ILE A 210 -5.77 11.73 4.19
CA ILE A 210 -5.46 13.15 4.19
C ILE A 210 -4.00 13.38 3.82
N TYR A 211 -3.10 12.67 4.50
CA TYR A 211 -1.68 12.74 4.21
C TYR A 211 -1.36 12.40 2.75
N GLY A 212 -1.94 11.32 2.21
CA GLY A 212 -1.72 10.92 0.82
C GLY A 212 -2.27 11.93 -0.19
N ALA A 213 -3.46 12.48 0.06
CA ALA A 213 -4.07 13.48 -0.79
C ALA A 213 -3.27 14.78 -0.81
N ASN A 214 -2.81 15.23 0.35
CA ASN A 214 -1.99 16.43 0.51
C ASN A 214 -0.61 16.24 -0.15
N LEU A 215 0.03 15.09 0.05
CA LEU A 215 1.29 14.74 -0.62
C LEU A 215 1.14 14.75 -2.15
N TYR A 216 0.03 14.19 -2.66
CA TYR A 216 -0.27 14.21 -4.09
C TYR A 216 -0.54 15.63 -4.61
N ASN A 217 -1.23 16.46 -3.83
CA ASN A 217 -1.45 17.87 -4.17
C ASN A 217 -0.13 18.65 -4.27
N SER A 218 0.79 18.46 -3.32
CA SER A 218 2.14 19.06 -3.38
C SER A 218 2.92 18.60 -4.62
N TYR A 219 2.77 17.34 -5.02
CA TYR A 219 3.33 16.83 -6.27
C TYR A 219 2.75 17.55 -7.51
N LEU A 220 1.42 17.70 -7.59
CA LEU A 220 0.75 18.42 -8.68
C LEU A 220 1.23 19.88 -8.78
N GLN A 221 1.31 20.58 -7.65
CA GLN A 221 1.81 21.96 -7.59
C GLN A 221 3.26 22.08 -8.06
N SER A 222 4.12 21.16 -7.61
CA SER A 222 5.53 21.13 -8.00
C SER A 222 5.71 20.84 -9.50
N ALA A 223 4.93 19.91 -10.05
CA ALA A 223 4.95 19.60 -11.48
C ALA A 223 4.55 20.82 -12.34
N ARG A 224 3.51 21.55 -11.94
CA ARG A 224 3.07 22.79 -12.62
C ARG A 224 4.14 23.89 -12.56
N HIS A 225 4.77 24.07 -11.40
CA HIS A 225 5.84 25.07 -11.25
C HIS A 225 7.04 24.77 -12.16
N ASN A 226 7.43 23.49 -12.25
CA ASN A 226 8.53 23.05 -13.11
C ASN A 226 8.20 23.18 -14.61
N GLN A 227 6.95 22.98 -15.01
CA GLN A 227 6.49 23.21 -16.39
C GLN A 227 6.50 24.71 -16.74
N ALA A 228 6.07 25.58 -15.82
CA ALA A 228 6.04 27.02 -16.03
C ALA A 228 7.44 27.67 -16.14
N GLN A 229 8.47 27.06 -15.55
CA GLN A 229 9.84 27.59 -15.54
C GLN A 229 10.77 27.08 -16.66
N GLY A 230 10.25 26.41 -17.68
CA GLY A 230 11.04 26.12 -18.89
C GLY A 230 12.19 25.13 -18.71
N GLY A 231 11.94 23.98 -18.06
CA GLY A 231 12.68 22.75 -18.32
C GLY A 231 14.17 22.73 -17.96
N LEU A 232 14.53 23.01 -16.71
CA LEU A 232 15.70 22.35 -16.12
C LEU A 232 15.25 20.99 -15.60
N LYS A 233 15.76 19.90 -16.18
CA LYS A 233 15.62 18.52 -15.70
C LYS A 233 16.22 18.38 -14.30
N ARG A 234 15.58 18.93 -13.29
CA ARG A 234 15.73 18.52 -11.90
C ARG A 234 14.49 17.70 -11.59
N SER A 235 14.65 16.38 -11.67
CA SER A 235 13.73 15.44 -11.05
C SER A 235 13.40 15.97 -9.65
N PRO A 236 12.12 16.07 -9.26
CA PRO A 236 11.79 16.49 -7.90
C PRO A 236 12.37 15.45 -6.93
N GLN A 237 13.56 15.72 -6.40
CA GLN A 237 14.10 15.08 -5.21
C GLN A 237 13.38 15.69 -4.00
N ALA A 238 12.07 15.49 -3.93
CA ALA A 238 11.43 15.31 -2.65
C ALA A 238 11.57 13.82 -2.34
N ALA A 239 12.10 13.48 -1.18
CA ALA A 239 12.53 12.15 -0.79
C ALA A 239 11.45 11.07 -1.05
N ILE A 240 11.57 10.36 -2.17
CA ILE A 240 10.91 9.06 -2.40
C ILE A 240 12.03 8.08 -2.75
N PRO A 241 12.55 7.29 -1.79
CA PRO A 241 13.45 6.21 -2.10
C PRO A 241 12.62 5.02 -2.59
N GLN A 242 12.08 5.08 -3.81
CA GLN A 242 11.54 3.89 -4.46
C GLN A 242 12.10 3.74 -5.86
N ALA A 243 12.77 2.61 -6.05
CA ALA A 243 13.55 2.27 -7.21
C ALA A 243 12.67 2.21 -8.46
N GLY A 244 13.17 2.80 -9.55
CA GLY A 244 13.11 2.19 -10.87
C GLY A 244 11.77 2.06 -11.59
N VAL A 245 10.62 2.37 -10.98
CA VAL A 245 9.37 2.47 -11.74
C VAL A 245 9.39 3.83 -12.46
N SER A 246 10.03 3.89 -13.62
CA SER A 246 9.55 4.79 -14.66
C SER A 246 8.12 4.36 -14.90
N LEU A 247 7.17 5.00 -14.22
CA LEU A 247 5.78 4.90 -14.58
C LEU A 247 5.70 5.42 -16.01
N GLU A 248 5.78 4.51 -16.98
CA GLU A 248 5.37 4.72 -18.37
C GLU A 248 3.85 4.92 -18.45
N LEU A 249 3.24 5.54 -17.44
CA LEU A 249 2.04 6.32 -17.66
C LEU A 249 2.49 7.44 -18.58
N ARG A 250 2.29 7.21 -19.89
CA ARG A 250 2.57 8.15 -20.96
C ARG A 250 2.34 9.57 -20.43
N ASN A 251 3.33 10.43 -20.65
CA ASN A 251 3.39 11.84 -20.25
C ASN A 251 2.12 12.69 -20.57
N ASP A 252 1.12 12.12 -21.23
CA ASP A 252 -0.17 12.74 -21.55
C ASP A 252 -1.13 12.85 -20.37
N CYS A 253 -0.94 12.10 -19.28
CA CYS A 253 -1.88 12.07 -18.14
C CYS A 253 -1.78 13.30 -17.20
N SER A 254 -0.74 14.14 -17.34
CA SER A 254 -0.36 15.15 -16.31
C SER A 254 -0.82 16.59 -16.56
N SER A 255 -1.53 16.90 -17.65
CA SER A 255 -1.71 18.32 -18.02
C SER A 255 -2.94 19.02 -17.43
N SER A 256 -3.93 18.29 -16.90
CA SER A 256 -5.23 18.91 -16.61
C SER A 256 -5.64 18.99 -15.14
N VAL A 257 -5.17 18.08 -14.27
CA VAL A 257 -5.54 18.10 -12.85
C VAL A 257 -4.69 19.15 -12.14
N GLU A 258 -5.38 20.11 -11.54
CA GLU A 258 -4.82 21.31 -10.95
C GLU A 258 -4.56 21.17 -9.45
N SER A 259 -5.42 20.43 -8.76
CA SER A 259 -5.34 20.21 -7.31
C SER A 259 -5.98 18.90 -6.87
N CYS A 260 -5.55 18.43 -5.71
CA CYS A 260 -6.19 17.38 -4.93
C CYS A 260 -6.52 17.94 -3.54
N GLU A 261 -7.80 18.05 -3.20
CA GLU A 261 -8.26 18.55 -1.91
C GLU A 261 -8.66 17.40 -0.99
N SER A 262 -8.18 17.45 0.25
CA SER A 262 -8.48 16.45 1.28
C SER A 262 -9.70 16.83 2.11
N ILE A 263 -10.65 15.92 2.25
CA ILE A 263 -11.84 16.10 3.09
C ILE A 263 -11.86 14.97 4.14
N LEU A 264 -11.67 15.34 5.41
CA LEU A 264 -11.69 14.41 6.53
C LEU A 264 -13.11 14.25 7.07
N VAL A 265 -13.59 13.01 7.10
CA VAL A 265 -14.88 12.65 7.72
C VAL A 265 -14.69 12.17 9.16
N CYS A 266 -15.67 12.41 10.02
CA CYS A 266 -15.61 12.11 11.46
C CYS A 266 -16.24 10.77 11.86
N THR A 267 -16.47 9.88 10.89
CA THR A 267 -17.23 8.63 11.04
C THR A 267 -16.33 7.38 11.13
N GLY A 268 -15.02 7.55 11.24
CA GLY A 268 -14.06 6.44 11.20
C GLY A 268 -12.88 6.61 12.15
N VAL A 269 -11.65 6.36 11.67
CA VAL A 269 -10.41 6.38 12.46
C VAL A 269 -10.28 7.71 13.19
N TYR A 270 -10.59 8.81 12.48
CA TYR A 270 -10.78 10.11 13.07
C TYR A 270 -12.20 10.30 13.61
N SER A 271 -12.29 10.84 14.83
CA SER A 271 -13.53 11.34 15.41
C SER A 271 -13.26 12.65 16.16
N HIS A 272 -14.17 13.61 16.03
CA HIS A 272 -14.02 14.94 16.62
C HIS A 272 -13.92 14.90 18.16
N ASP A 273 -14.73 14.05 18.79
CA ASP A 273 -14.68 13.82 20.24
C ASP A 273 -13.37 13.17 20.68
N GLY A 274 -12.83 12.26 19.87
CA GLY A 274 -11.53 11.63 20.11
C GLY A 274 -10.38 12.64 20.05
N ALA A 275 -10.39 13.50 19.02
CA ALA A 275 -9.38 14.54 18.85
C ALA A 275 -9.38 15.55 20.01
N LYS A 276 -10.55 16.07 20.40
CA LYS A 276 -10.69 17.01 21.53
C LYS A 276 -10.18 16.44 22.85
N ARG A 277 -10.41 15.15 23.11
CA ARG A 277 -9.92 14.48 24.33
C ARG A 277 -8.40 14.41 24.36
N ARG A 278 -7.75 14.10 23.23
CA ARG A 278 -6.29 14.03 23.12
C ARG A 278 -5.65 15.40 23.32
N GLU A 279 -6.21 16.44 22.70
CA GLU A 279 -5.78 17.83 22.89
C GLU A 279 -5.90 18.27 24.36
N ALA A 280 -7.02 17.95 25.02
CA ALA A 280 -7.23 18.28 26.43
C ALA A 280 -6.27 17.54 27.38
N GLN A 281 -5.75 16.39 26.97
CA GLN A 281 -4.80 15.58 27.74
C GLN A 281 -3.33 15.93 27.45
N GLY A 282 -3.06 16.81 26.48
CA GLY A 282 -1.71 17.18 26.08
C GLY A 282 -0.91 16.02 25.50
N GLU A 283 -1.57 15.03 24.90
CA GLU A 283 -0.90 13.90 24.26
C GLU A 283 -0.12 14.38 23.02
N GLU A 284 1.18 14.08 22.95
CA GLU A 284 1.98 14.34 21.75
C GLU A 284 1.43 13.55 20.55
N ALA A 285 1.45 14.17 19.37
CA ALA A 285 1.02 13.51 18.14
C ALA A 285 1.97 12.33 17.82
N VAL A 286 1.47 11.10 17.99
CA VAL A 286 2.22 9.89 17.67
C VAL A 286 2.15 9.62 16.16
N PHE A 287 3.32 9.52 15.52
CA PHE A 287 3.40 9.13 14.12
C PHE A 287 3.09 7.65 13.95
N HIS A 288 2.01 7.34 13.24
CA HIS A 288 1.57 5.98 12.94
C HIS A 288 1.79 5.56 11.49
N GLY A 289 2.51 6.38 10.71
CA GLY A 289 2.83 6.07 9.32
C GLY A 289 4.00 5.07 9.21
N HIS A 290 4.19 4.55 8.01
CA HIS A 290 5.30 3.65 7.73
C HIS A 290 6.65 4.40 7.79
N ARG A 291 7.68 3.75 8.34
CA ARG A 291 9.00 4.36 8.61
C ARG A 291 9.74 4.90 7.38
N ASP A 292 9.47 4.35 6.20
CA ASP A 292 10.08 4.74 4.94
C ASP A 292 9.44 6.01 4.33
N PHE A 293 8.42 6.57 4.98
CA PHE A 293 7.84 7.86 4.64
C PHE A 293 8.40 8.94 5.57
N CYS A 294 8.95 10.00 4.98
CA CYS A 294 9.40 11.15 5.75
C CYS A 294 8.17 11.87 6.33
N PHE A 295 8.01 11.82 7.65
CA PHE A 295 6.86 12.45 8.28
C PHE A 295 6.92 13.97 8.18
N ASP A 296 5.85 14.56 7.67
CA ASP A 296 5.64 16.00 7.64
C ASP A 296 4.28 16.28 8.31
N PRO A 297 4.27 16.81 9.54
CA PRO A 297 3.04 17.11 10.26
C PRO A 297 2.08 18.04 9.51
N SER A 298 2.60 18.92 8.65
CA SER A 298 1.77 19.87 7.89
C SER A 298 0.84 19.16 6.90
N LEU A 299 1.20 17.95 6.46
CA LEU A 299 0.39 17.14 5.55
C LEU A 299 -0.76 16.41 6.25
N LEU A 300 -0.86 16.46 7.59
CA LEU A 300 -2.00 15.89 8.33
C LEU A 300 -3.21 16.82 8.38
N GLU A 301 -3.04 18.10 8.07
CA GLU A 301 -4.14 19.07 8.10
C GLU A 301 -5.03 18.88 6.88
N ALA A 302 -6.29 18.49 7.11
CA ALA A 302 -7.26 18.33 6.04
C ALA A 302 -7.68 19.70 5.49
N SER A 303 -7.92 19.78 4.17
CA SER A 303 -8.44 21.00 3.57
C SER A 303 -9.82 21.36 4.13
N HIS A 304 -10.64 20.33 4.43
CA HIS A 304 -11.93 20.46 5.08
C HIS A 304 -12.16 19.31 6.05
N ILE A 305 -12.94 19.57 7.10
CA ILE A 305 -13.42 18.55 8.03
C ILE A 305 -14.95 18.62 8.05
N VAL A 306 -15.60 17.47 7.86
CA VAL A 306 -17.05 17.35 7.82
C VAL A 306 -17.53 16.17 8.67
N GLN A 307 -18.83 16.10 8.95
CA GLN A 307 -19.35 15.05 9.81
C GLN A 307 -19.26 13.68 9.14
N ASP A 308 -19.75 13.57 7.91
CA ASP A 308 -19.83 12.31 7.17
C ASP A 308 -19.63 12.49 5.65
N VAL A 309 -19.80 11.40 4.91
CA VAL A 309 -19.60 11.38 3.47
C VAL A 309 -20.66 12.17 2.69
N ASP A 310 -21.89 12.32 3.21
CA ASP A 310 -22.91 13.12 2.55
C ASP A 310 -22.51 14.59 2.58
N ASP A 311 -22.13 15.10 3.75
CA ASP A 311 -21.61 16.46 3.90
C ASP A 311 -20.37 16.71 3.01
N ALA A 312 -19.49 15.72 2.86
CA ALA A 312 -18.33 15.82 1.98
C ALA A 312 -18.73 16.02 0.51
N VAL A 313 -19.72 15.27 0.04
CA VAL A 313 -20.24 15.37 -1.34
C VAL A 313 -20.95 16.71 -1.55
N GLN A 314 -21.78 17.15 -0.60
CA GLN A 314 -22.45 18.45 -0.67
C GLN A 314 -21.44 19.60 -0.72
N LEU A 315 -20.36 19.51 0.07
CA LEU A 315 -19.28 20.50 0.05
C LEU A 315 -18.58 20.56 -1.31
N ALA A 316 -18.26 19.40 -1.90
CA ALA A 316 -17.64 19.33 -3.22
C ALA A 316 -18.54 19.96 -4.30
N PHE A 317 -19.84 19.63 -4.32
CA PHE A 317 -20.80 20.25 -5.24
C PHE A 317 -20.89 21.76 -5.08
N LYS A 318 -20.96 22.26 -3.84
CA LYS A 318 -20.96 23.69 -3.56
C LYS A 318 -19.70 24.38 -4.09
N LYS A 319 -18.52 23.76 -3.94
CA LYS A 319 -17.24 24.29 -4.46
C LYS A 319 -17.14 24.32 -5.98
N GLU A 320 -17.86 23.41 -6.65
CA GLU A 320 -17.94 23.36 -8.11
C GLU A 320 -19.12 24.16 -8.68
N ASN A 321 -19.84 24.92 -7.84
CA ASN A 321 -21.06 25.64 -8.21
C ASN A 321 -22.13 24.73 -8.85
N TRP A 322 -22.18 23.48 -8.40
CA TRP A 322 -23.18 22.50 -8.81
C TRP A 322 -24.35 22.59 -7.83
N SER A 323 -25.34 23.40 -8.16
CA SER A 323 -26.58 23.60 -7.39
C SER A 323 -27.76 22.89 -8.05
#